data_AF-A0A6C0LFN9-F1
#
_entry.id   AF-A0A6C0LFN9-F1
#
_cell.length_a   1.000
_cell.length_b   1.000
_cell.length_c   1.000
_cell.angle_alpha   90.00
_cell.angle_beta   90.00
_cell.angle_gamma   90.00
#
_symmetry.space_group_name_H-M   'P 1'
#
loop_
_entity.id
_entity.type
_entity.pdbx_description
1 polymer ?
#
loop_
_entity_poly.entity_id
_entity_poly.type
_entity_poly.pdbx_seq_one_letter_code
_entity_poly.pdbx_strand_id
1 'polypeptide(L)'
;MAITYKANVVEDVLKVMEHLNDTKISKPIMTIYEFDKIIALRTQQIASGAPLFVNDMTTDVKSNMELRQIALKELTEGRLPFMVERKLPNNKKEYYRVRDLDLVAVRDRIR
;
A
#
# COMPACT_ATOMS: atom_id res chain seq x y z
N MET A 1 33.36 -2.53 -1.48
CA MET A 1 32.35 -1.52 -1.89
C MET A 1 31.45 -1.25 -0.70
N ALA A 2 31.53 -0.07 -0.09
CA ALA A 2 30.56 0.32 0.92
C ALA A 2 29.26 0.71 0.21
N ILE A 3 28.20 -0.06 0.42
CA ILE A 3 26.87 0.29 -0.07
C ILE A 3 26.44 1.51 0.75
N THR A 4 26.58 2.70 0.16
CA THR A 4 26.08 3.93 0.77
C THR A 4 24.58 3.92 0.60
N TYR A 5 23.85 3.52 1.63
CA TYR A 5 22.41 3.67 1.67
C TYR A 5 22.12 5.17 1.62
N LYS A 6 21.62 5.68 0.49
CA LYS A 6 21.00 7.02 0.49
C LYS A 6 19.87 6.93 1.52
N ALA A 7 20.02 7.64 2.63
CA ALA A 7 18.95 7.72 3.62
C ALA A 7 17.68 8.16 2.89
N ASN A 8 16.64 7.33 2.95
CA ASN A 8 15.33 7.73 2.47
C ASN A 8 14.96 8.99 3.26
N VAL A 9 14.65 10.08 2.55
CA VAL A 9 14.15 11.31 3.18
C VAL A 9 12.84 10.93 3.87
N VAL A 10 12.85 10.88 5.19
CA VAL A 10 11.64 10.66 5.99
C VAL A 10 10.88 11.98 5.98
N GLU A 11 9.74 12.02 5.30
CA GLU A 11 8.87 13.20 5.33
C GLU A 11 8.16 13.31 6.68
N ASP A 12 7.91 14.55 7.10
CA ASP A 12 7.13 14.81 8.30
C ASP A 12 5.67 14.35 8.10
N VAL A 13 5.19 13.52 9.02
CA VAL A 13 3.84 12.97 9.00
C VAL A 13 2.80 14.08 9.07
N LEU A 14 3.03 15.14 9.85
CA LEU A 14 2.09 16.25 10.00
C LEU A 14 1.87 16.95 8.66
N LYS A 15 2.97 17.20 7.94
CA LYS A 15 2.93 17.82 6.61
C LYS A 15 2.17 16.97 5.60
N VAL A 16 2.35 15.65 5.60
CA VAL A 16 1.60 14.75 4.71
C VAL A 16 0.10 14.78 5.04
N MET A 17 -0.26 14.82 6.32
CA MET A 17 -1.65 14.84 6.75
C MET A 17 -2.36 16.16 6.43
N GLU A 18 -1.65 17.30 6.46
CA GLU A 18 -2.17 18.59 6.00
C GLU A 18 -2.58 18.55 4.53
N HIS A 19 -1.71 17.99 3.67
CA HIS A 19 -1.94 17.88 2.23
C HIS A 19 -2.91 16.77 1.82
N LEU A 20 -3.44 16.00 2.77
CA LEU A 20 -4.34 14.89 2.47
C LEU A 20 -5.66 15.36 1.89
N ASN A 21 -6.18 16.51 2.30
CA ASN A 21 -7.48 17.03 1.86
C ASN A 21 -7.38 18.00 0.68
N ASP A 22 -6.17 18.18 0.13
CA ASP A 22 -5.96 19.04 -1.03
C ASP A 22 -6.78 18.56 -2.22
N THR A 23 -7.19 19.52 -3.06
CA THR A 23 -7.87 19.26 -4.32
C THR A 23 -6.96 18.48 -5.25
N LYS A 24 -7.38 17.28 -5.65
CA LYS A 24 -6.58 16.35 -6.44
C LYS A 24 -7.05 16.31 -7.89
N ILE A 25 -6.09 16.22 -8.80
CA ILE A 25 -6.32 16.08 -10.24
C ILE A 25 -6.46 14.59 -10.60
N SER A 26 -5.69 13.72 -9.94
CA SER A 26 -5.73 12.29 -10.26
C SER A 26 -7.02 11.61 -9.81
N LYS A 27 -7.42 10.56 -10.54
CA LYS A 27 -8.65 9.83 -10.26
C LYS A 27 -8.49 8.99 -8.98
N PRO A 28 -9.54 8.85 -8.14
CA PRO A 28 -9.51 8.03 -6.94
C PRO A 28 -9.64 6.52 -7.26
N ILE A 29 -8.89 6.04 -8.25
CA ILE A 29 -8.86 4.63 -8.67
C ILE A 29 -7.44 4.12 -8.43
N MET A 30 -7.32 2.93 -7.88
CA MET A 30 -6.04 2.24 -7.69
C MET A 30 -5.52 1.74 -9.03
N THR A 31 -4.31 2.15 -9.40
CA THR A 31 -3.65 1.63 -10.60
C THR A 31 -3.11 0.23 -10.38
N ILE A 32 -2.92 -0.51 -11.49
CA ILE A 32 -2.32 -1.84 -11.47
C ILE A 32 -0.94 -1.88 -10.80
N TYR A 33 -0.15 -0.82 -10.95
CA TYR A 33 1.21 -0.72 -10.40
C TYR A 33 1.20 -0.43 -8.90
N GLU A 34 0.29 0.44 -8.45
CA GLU A 34 0.09 0.71 -7.02
C GLU A 34 -0.35 -0.56 -6.30
N PHE A 35 -1.32 -1.28 -6.87
CA PHE A 35 -1.79 -2.55 -6.34
C PHE A 35 -0.67 -3.59 -6.22
N ASP A 36 0.06 -3.85 -7.31
CA ASP A 36 1.11 -4.87 -7.31
C ASP A 36 2.20 -4.53 -6.27
N LYS A 37 2.56 -3.24 -6.16
CA LYS A 37 3.55 -2.77 -5.18
C LYS A 37 3.05 -2.89 -3.74
N ILE A 38 1.82 -2.50 -3.46
CA ILE A 38 1.20 -2.59 -2.14
C ILE A 38 1.13 -4.05 -1.68
N ILE A 39 0.64 -4.94 -2.54
CA ILE A 39 0.52 -6.37 -2.22
C ILE A 39 1.88 -7.02 -2.04
N ALA A 40 2.86 -6.74 -2.92
CA ALA A 40 4.21 -7.28 -2.78
C ALA A 40 4.86 -6.84 -1.46
N LEU A 41 4.80 -5.55 -1.15
CA LEU A 41 5.37 -4.99 0.07
C LEU A 41 4.69 -5.55 1.31
N ARG A 42 3.35 -5.67 1.31
CA ARG A 42 2.64 -6.25 2.44
C ARG A 42 2.94 -7.73 2.61
N THR A 43 2.96 -8.50 1.52
CA THR A 43 3.30 -9.92 1.54
C THR A 43 4.70 -10.14 2.15
N GLN A 44 5.66 -9.29 1.79
CA GLN A 44 7.02 -9.32 2.36
C GLN A 44 7.03 -8.99 3.87
N GLN A 45 6.23 -8.03 4.32
CA GLN A 45 6.10 -7.72 5.75
C GLN A 45 5.56 -8.92 6.53
N ILE A 46 4.50 -9.56 6.04
CA ILE A 46 3.92 -10.73 6.69
C ILE A 46 4.93 -11.89 6.68
N ALA A 47 5.63 -12.12 5.56
CA ALA A 47 6.70 -13.11 5.48
C ALA A 47 7.82 -12.87 6.51
N SER A 48 8.05 -11.61 6.86
CA SER A 48 9.04 -11.17 7.86
C SER A 48 8.49 -11.18 9.30
N GLY A 49 7.29 -11.75 9.53
CA GLY A 49 6.66 -11.86 10.84
C GLY A 49 5.89 -10.62 11.30
N ALA A 50 5.51 -9.72 10.40
CA ALA A 50 4.66 -8.58 10.75
C ALA A 50 3.27 -9.04 11.21
N PRO A 51 2.64 -8.33 12.17
CA PRO A 51 1.30 -8.66 12.64
C PRO A 51 0.27 -8.49 11.53
N LEU A 52 -0.73 -9.38 11.52
CA LEU A 52 -1.86 -9.33 10.62
C LEU A 52 -2.92 -8.37 11.15
N PHE A 53 -3.64 -7.70 10.24
CA PHE A 53 -4.72 -6.77 10.57
C PHE A 53 -6.11 -7.41 10.46
N VAL A 54 -6.20 -8.68 10.03
CA VAL A 54 -7.43 -9.46 9.90
C VAL A 54 -7.50 -10.55 10.97
N ASN A 55 -8.70 -10.77 11.53
CA ASN A 55 -8.87 -11.60 12.72
C ASN A 55 -8.95 -13.10 12.43
N ASP A 56 -9.33 -13.51 11.21
CA ASP A 56 -9.73 -14.90 10.93
C ASP A 56 -8.60 -15.80 10.37
N MET A 57 -7.37 -15.29 10.26
CA MET A 57 -6.29 -15.99 9.55
C MET A 57 -5.08 -16.17 10.47
N THR A 58 -5.14 -17.11 11.42
CA THR A 58 -3.98 -17.64 12.14
C THR A 58 -4.20 -19.16 12.31
N THR A 59 -3.26 -20.06 12.02
CA THR A 59 -1.99 -20.22 12.75
C THR A 59 -0.89 -20.94 11.93
N ASP A 60 -1.16 -21.38 10.69
CA ASP A 60 -0.25 -22.25 9.93
C ASP A 60 -0.16 -21.81 8.46
N VAL A 61 0.59 -20.74 8.20
CA VAL A 61 0.86 -20.28 6.83
C VAL A 61 1.99 -21.13 6.24
N LYS A 62 1.66 -21.94 5.23
CA LYS A 62 2.54 -22.94 4.62
C LYS A 62 3.18 -22.46 3.32
N SER A 63 2.60 -21.43 2.69
CA SER A 63 2.95 -21.04 1.33
C SER A 63 2.98 -19.53 1.12
N ASN A 64 3.85 -19.08 0.21
CA ASN A 64 3.88 -17.70 -0.28
C ASN A 64 2.54 -17.26 -0.90
N MET A 65 1.75 -18.20 -1.43
CA MET A 65 0.42 -17.89 -1.99
C MET A 65 -0.59 -17.52 -0.90
N GLU A 66 -0.50 -18.14 0.27
CA GLU A 66 -1.37 -17.84 1.42
C GLU A 66 -1.02 -16.46 2.01
N LEU A 67 0.27 -16.11 2.08
CA LEU A 67 0.71 -14.77 2.47
C LEU A 67 0.12 -13.69 1.56
N ARG A 68 0.11 -13.94 0.24
CA ARG A 68 -0.53 -13.05 -0.74
C ARG A 68 -2.04 -12.96 -0.50
N GLN A 69 -2.71 -14.07 -0.23
CA GLN A 69 -4.16 -14.07 0.05
C GLN A 69 -4.51 -13.27 1.31
N ILE A 70 -3.66 -13.35 2.35
CA ILE A 70 -3.84 -12.54 3.55
C ILE A 70 -3.68 -11.04 3.23
N ALA A 71 -2.64 -10.66 2.49
CA ALA A 71 -2.45 -9.28 2.06
C ALA A 71 -3.63 -8.76 1.20
N LEU A 72 -4.19 -9.61 0.33
CA LEU A 72 -5.39 -9.28 -0.43
C LEU A 72 -6.61 -9.09 0.46
N LYS A 73 -6.82 -9.97 1.46
CA LYS A 73 -7.92 -9.85 2.42
C LYS A 73 -7.81 -8.55 3.24
N GLU A 74 -6.61 -8.19 3.68
CA GLU A 74 -6.38 -6.92 4.37
C GLU A 74 -6.65 -5.70 3.48
N LEU A 75 -6.30 -5.78 2.19
CA LEU A 75 -6.60 -4.73 1.22
C LEU A 75 -8.11 -4.58 1.00
N THR A 76 -8.83 -5.69 0.78
CA THR A 76 -10.27 -5.66 0.50
C THR A 76 -11.10 -5.23 1.71
N GLU A 77 -10.65 -5.55 2.93
CA GLU A 77 -11.24 -5.02 4.16
C GLU A 77 -10.82 -3.57 4.48
N GLY A 78 -9.93 -2.97 3.67
CA GLY A 78 -9.46 -1.60 3.85
C GLY A 78 -8.66 -1.38 5.13
N ARG A 79 -8.00 -2.42 5.64
CA ARG A 79 -7.23 -2.39 6.91
C ARG A 79 -5.75 -2.09 6.72
N LEU A 80 -5.25 -2.02 5.49
CA LEU A 80 -3.84 -1.72 5.22
C LEU A 80 -3.49 -0.28 5.61
N PRO A 81 -2.50 -0.08 6.49
CA PRO A 81 -2.07 1.24 6.97
C PRO A 81 -1.10 1.90 5.98
N PHE A 82 -1.45 1.93 4.69
CA PHE A 82 -0.61 2.50 3.64
C PHE A 82 -1.22 3.76 3.02
N MET A 83 -0.31 4.61 2.54
CA MET A 83 -0.63 5.79 1.77
C MET A 83 0.18 5.77 0.47
N VAL A 84 -0.43 6.21 -0.61
CA VAL A 84 0.18 6.30 -1.93
C VAL A 84 0.53 7.75 -2.20
N GLU A 85 1.81 8.00 -2.50
CA GLU A 85 2.29 9.28 -3.02
C GLU A 85 2.32 9.22 -4.55
N ARG A 86 1.55 10.10 -5.20
CA ARG A 86 1.59 10.31 -6.65
C ARG A 86 2.38 11.57 -6.95
N LYS A 87 3.51 11.44 -7.63
CA LYS A 87 4.31 12.57 -8.10
C LYS A 87 3.79 13.02 -9.46
N LEU A 88 3.37 14.28 -9.54
CA LEU A 88 2.96 14.92 -10.78
C LEU A 88 4.19 15.44 -11.55
N PRO A 89 4.08 15.65 -12.88
CA PRO A 89 5.19 16.16 -13.69
C PRO A 89 5.73 17.53 -13.25
N ASN A 90 4.90 18.32 -12.56
CA ASN A 90 5.27 19.63 -12.01
C ASN A 90 5.89 19.56 -10.59
N ASN A 91 6.35 18.39 -10.15
CA ASN A 91 6.84 18.11 -8.80
C ASN A 91 5.82 18.30 -7.66
N LYS A 92 4.54 18.56 -7.96
CA LYS A 92 3.51 18.49 -6.93
C LYS A 92 3.26 17.03 -6.55
N LYS A 93 2.82 16.81 -5.33
CA LYS A 93 2.52 15.50 -4.78
C LYS A 93 1.05 15.42 -4.41
N GLU A 94 0.44 14.28 -4.67
CA GLU A 94 -0.89 13.97 -4.20
C GLU A 94 -0.82 12.72 -3.32
N TYR A 95 -1.46 12.78 -2.16
CA TYR A 95 -1.48 11.68 -1.20
C TYR A 95 -2.86 11.04 -1.17
N TYR A 96 -2.90 9.72 -1.28
CA TYR A 96 -4.12 8.92 -1.19
C TYR A 96 -3.97 7.87 -0.11
N ARG A 97 -4.97 7.75 0.78
CA ARG A 97 -5.07 6.57 1.64
C ARG A 97 -5.46 5.39 0.77
N VAL A 98 -4.83 4.24 0.99
CA VAL A 98 -5.14 3.02 0.24
C VAL A 98 -6.60 2.62 0.41
N ARG A 99 -7.17 2.84 1.59
CA ARG A 99 -8.59 2.58 1.90
C ARG A 99 -9.57 3.42 1.08
N ASP A 100 -9.16 4.59 0.60
CA ASP A 100 -10.05 5.54 -0.10
C ASP A 100 -10.00 5.35 -1.63
N LEU A 101 -9.13 4.46 -2.14
CA LEU A 101 -8.99 4.19 -3.57
C LEU A 101 -9.98 3.12 -4.05
N ASP A 102 -10.61 3.38 -5.18
CA ASP A 102 -11.49 2.41 -5.84
C ASP A 102 -10.68 1.29 -6.51
N LEU A 103 -11.10 0.05 -6.31
CA LEU A 103 -10.46 -1.16 -6.79
C LEU A 103 -10.99 -1.64 -8.16
N VAL A 104 -11.86 -0.85 -8.83
CA VAL A 104 -12.43 -1.20 -10.15
C VAL A 104 -11.38 -1.66 -11.16
N ALA A 105 -10.24 -0.99 -11.26
CA ALA A 105 -9.20 -1.32 -12.24
C ALA A 105 -8.40 -2.60 -11.93
N VAL A 106 -8.49 -3.12 -10.70
CA VAL A 106 -7.72 -4.28 -10.23
C VAL A 106 -8.62 -5.45 -9.83
N ARG A 107 -9.92 -5.36 -10.11
CA ARG A 107 -10.93 -6.38 -9.77
C ARG A 107 -10.55 -7.77 -10.26
N ASP A 108 -9.99 -7.89 -11.46
CA ASP A 108 -9.58 -9.17 -12.04
C ASP A 108 -8.38 -9.81 -11.34
N ARG A 109 -7.59 -9.01 -10.60
CA ARG A 109 -6.37 -9.46 -9.89
C ARG A 109 -6.60 -9.84 -8.43
N ILE A 110 -7.76 -9.47 -7.90
CA ILE A 110 -8.23 -9.80 -6.56
C ILE A 110 -8.88 -11.20 -6.54
N ARG A 111 -9.23 -11.75 -7.72
CA ARG A 111 -9.73 -13.12 -7.88
C ARG A 111 -8.70 -14.18 -7.50
#